data_AF-A0A4Q2ZY59-F1
#
_entry.id   AF-A0A4Q2ZY59-F1
#
_cell.length_a   1.000
_cell.length_b   1.000
_cell.length_c   1.000
_cell.angle_alpha   90.00
_cell.angle_beta   90.00
_cell.angle_gamma   90.00
#
_symmetry.space_group_name_H-M   'P 1'
#
loop_
_entity.id
_entity.type
_entity.pdbx_description
1 polymer ?
#
loop_
_entity_poly.entity_id
_entity_poly.type
_entity_poly.pdbx_seq_one_letter_code
_entity_poly.pdbx_strand_id
1 'polypeptide(L)'
;MKGQTLMYSYKWKIISAWIAAVSFILLVIQKLTSFTVLPKFNAHQHFNILAWFTIFGLFGMMFSHEKHEDERVKQIRAKSVMYVFMLMFGATLAFGLTLSLATATEVEPVTITVEDMVEFSRILMYYPACAVIMYHIIFNMGLYYDDEWDYEDNTNVIDNIKNHWPRILLRIAVSLVVIWLIFKFIV
;
A
#
# COMPACT_ATOMS: atom_id res chain seq x y z
N MET A 1 -31.97 -8.19 9.74
CA MET A 1 -31.34 -9.24 10.57
C MET A 1 -30.07 -8.66 11.16
N LYS A 2 -29.94 -8.54 12.50
CA LYS A 2 -28.69 -8.11 13.14
C LYS A 2 -27.70 -9.27 13.00
N GLY A 3 -26.73 -9.14 12.09
CA GLY A 3 -25.68 -10.13 11.89
C GLY A 3 -24.87 -10.29 13.18
N GLN A 4 -24.57 -11.53 13.56
CA GLN A 4 -23.71 -11.81 14.71
C GLN A 4 -22.34 -11.16 14.48
N THR A 5 -22.00 -10.15 15.29
CA THR A 5 -20.68 -9.53 15.28
C THR A 5 -19.71 -10.44 16.04
N LEU A 6 -18.94 -11.24 15.31
CA LEU A 6 -17.79 -11.94 15.89
C LEU A 6 -16.68 -10.89 16.15
N MET A 7 -16.29 -10.76 17.41
CA MET A 7 -15.19 -9.87 17.80
C MET A 7 -13.86 -10.58 17.59
N TYR A 8 -13.07 -10.13 16.62
CA TYR A 8 -11.79 -10.77 16.28
C TYR A 8 -10.61 -10.14 17.02
N SER A 9 -9.55 -10.94 17.21
CA SER A 9 -8.32 -10.47 17.85
C SER A 9 -7.41 -9.75 16.86
N TYR A 10 -6.98 -8.54 17.20
CA TYR A 10 -6.08 -7.72 16.39
C TYR A 10 -4.60 -8.17 16.35
N LYS A 11 -4.25 -9.27 17.02
CA LYS A 11 -2.84 -9.71 17.17
C LYS A 11 -2.11 -9.85 15.83
N TRP A 12 -2.73 -10.48 14.84
CA TRP A 12 -2.12 -10.69 13.52
C TRP A 12 -1.94 -9.40 12.72
N LYS A 13 -2.89 -8.46 12.84
CA LYS A 13 -2.78 -7.14 12.22
C LYS A 13 -1.60 -6.35 12.81
N ILE A 14 -1.45 -6.39 14.14
CA ILE A 14 -0.35 -5.75 14.86
C ILE A 14 1.00 -6.37 14.48
N ILE A 15 1.09 -7.71 14.45
CA ILE A 15 2.32 -8.40 14.05
C ILE A 15 2.71 -8.03 12.61
N SER A 16 1.74 -8.04 11.69
CA SER A 16 1.98 -7.68 10.28
C SER A 16 2.41 -6.22 10.13
N ALA A 17 1.83 -5.31 10.93
CA ALA A 17 2.24 -3.91 10.98
C ALA A 17 3.69 -3.75 11.47
N TRP A 18 4.09 -4.50 12.50
CA TRP A 18 5.47 -4.51 12.99
C TRP A 18 6.45 -5.03 11.94
N ILE A 19 6.12 -6.13 11.25
CA ILE A 19 6.95 -6.68 10.17
C ILE A 19 7.12 -5.63 9.07
N ALA A 20 6.03 -4.97 8.65
CA ALA A 20 6.08 -3.93 7.63
C ALA A 20 6.95 -2.74 8.08
N ALA A 21 6.71 -2.21 9.28
CA ALA A 21 7.39 -1.02 9.80
C ALA A 21 8.89 -1.25 10.01
N VAL A 22 9.27 -2.34 10.68
CA VAL A 22 10.67 -2.66 10.97
C VAL A 22 11.44 -2.92 9.68
N SER A 23 10.86 -3.70 8.75
CA SER A 23 11.51 -3.99 7.48
C SER A 23 11.68 -2.73 6.62
N PHE A 24 10.68 -1.85 6.61
CA PHE A 24 10.77 -0.57 5.90
C PHE A 24 11.84 0.35 6.49
N ILE A 25 11.90 0.48 7.82
CA ILE A 25 12.93 1.27 8.51
C ILE A 25 14.32 0.72 8.18
N LEU A 26 14.52 -0.61 8.28
CA LEU A 26 15.80 -1.24 7.93
C LEU A 26 16.16 -1.02 6.46
N LEU A 27 15.18 -1.04 5.56
CA LEU A 27 15.40 -0.76 4.14
C LEU A 27 15.86 0.68 3.92
N VAL A 28 15.22 1.66 4.56
CA VAL A 28 15.63 3.07 4.51
C VAL A 28 17.04 3.25 5.06
N ILE A 29 17.35 2.64 6.21
CA ILE A 29 18.70 2.68 6.79
C ILE A 29 19.71 2.04 5.82
N GLN A 30 19.36 0.94 5.16
CA GLN A 30 20.28 0.24 4.26
C GLN A 30 20.61 1.07 3.02
N LYS A 31 19.65 1.88 2.55
CA LYS A 31 19.90 2.85 1.49
C LYS A 31 20.83 3.99 1.92
N LEU A 32 20.71 4.45 3.16
CA LEU A 32 21.54 5.54 3.70
C LEU A 32 22.95 5.08 4.06
N THR A 33 23.07 3.89 4.62
CA THR A 33 24.32 3.27 5.06
C THR A 33 24.29 1.82 4.63
N SER A 34 25.04 1.46 3.59
CA SER A 34 25.11 0.07 3.12
C SER A 34 25.53 -0.87 4.25
N PHE A 35 24.62 -1.72 4.72
CA PHE A 35 24.90 -2.72 5.75
C PHE A 35 24.34 -4.10 5.34
N THR A 36 24.95 -5.14 5.90
CA THR A 36 24.49 -6.53 5.77
C THR A 36 24.41 -7.15 7.16
N VAL A 37 23.24 -7.70 7.51
CA VAL A 37 23.05 -8.43 8.79
C VAL A 37 23.37 -9.91 8.62
N LEU A 38 23.09 -10.44 7.42
CA LEU A 38 23.33 -11.82 7.07
C LEU A 38 24.58 -11.91 6.19
N PRO A 39 25.66 -12.57 6.63
CA PRO A 39 26.94 -12.58 5.93
C PRO A 39 26.93 -13.32 4.58
N LYS A 40 25.88 -14.11 4.31
CA LYS A 40 25.71 -14.84 3.05
C LYS A 40 25.11 -13.99 1.91
N PHE A 41 24.53 -12.84 2.22
CA PHE A 41 23.85 -12.00 1.24
C PHE A 41 24.66 -10.74 0.97
N ASN A 42 24.74 -10.35 -0.30
CA ASN A 42 25.25 -9.02 -0.64
C ASN A 42 24.21 -7.94 -0.29
N ALA A 43 24.63 -6.67 -0.29
CA ALA A 43 23.75 -5.56 0.08
C ALA A 43 22.48 -5.49 -0.78
N HIS A 44 22.57 -5.75 -2.09
CA HIS A 44 21.40 -5.74 -2.98
C HIS A 44 20.39 -6.85 -2.67
N GLN A 45 20.87 -8.07 -2.39
CA GLN A 45 20.01 -9.18 -2.00
C GLN A 45 19.32 -8.90 -0.67
N HIS A 46 20.06 -8.34 0.30
CA HIS A 46 19.51 -7.97 1.59
C HIS A 46 18.43 -6.88 1.46
N PHE A 47 18.66 -5.89 0.59
CA PHE A 47 17.68 -4.84 0.28
C PHE A 47 16.39 -5.43 -0.31
N ASN A 48 16.51 -6.34 -1.29
CA ASN A 48 15.35 -7.01 -1.90
C ASN A 48 14.57 -7.85 -0.89
N ILE A 49 15.26 -8.54 0.03
CA ILE A 49 14.63 -9.32 1.09
C ILE A 49 13.81 -8.40 2.02
N LEU A 50 14.37 -7.28 2.45
CA LEU A 50 13.67 -6.30 3.29
C LEU A 50 12.46 -5.68 2.57
N ALA A 51 12.57 -5.44 1.27
CA ALA A 51 11.47 -4.95 0.44
C ALA A 51 10.32 -5.97 0.41
N TRP A 52 10.64 -7.25 0.20
CA TRP A 52 9.64 -8.32 0.25
C TRP A 52 9.00 -8.45 1.63
N PHE A 53 9.77 -8.39 2.72
CA PHE A 53 9.17 -8.41 4.07
C PHE A 53 8.24 -7.23 4.33
N THR A 54 8.57 -6.05 3.81
CA THR A 54 7.69 -4.88 3.87
C THR A 54 6.37 -5.16 3.16
N ILE A 55 6.43 -5.69 1.94
CA ILE A 55 5.25 -6.05 1.13
C ILE A 55 4.42 -7.13 1.83
N PHE A 56 5.05 -8.18 2.36
CA PHE A 56 4.36 -9.25 3.08
C PHE A 56 3.66 -8.74 4.35
N GLY A 57 4.29 -7.84 5.12
CA GLY A 57 3.64 -7.22 6.26
C GLY A 57 2.42 -6.37 5.86
N LEU A 58 2.52 -5.63 4.75
CA LEU A 58 1.40 -4.86 4.19
C LEU A 58 0.24 -5.77 3.76
N PHE A 59 0.53 -6.88 3.09
CA PHE A 59 -0.48 -7.90 2.72
C PHE A 59 -1.09 -8.58 3.95
N GLY A 60 -0.28 -8.92 4.95
CA GLY A 60 -0.76 -9.50 6.21
C GLY A 60 -1.76 -8.58 6.91
N MET A 61 -1.54 -7.27 6.89
CA MET A 61 -2.52 -6.29 7.36
C MET A 61 -3.78 -6.25 6.49
N MET A 62 -3.64 -6.32 5.16
CA MET A 62 -4.78 -6.27 4.23
C MET A 62 -5.77 -7.43 4.44
N PHE A 63 -5.27 -8.63 4.73
CA PHE A 63 -6.08 -9.83 4.96
C PHE A 63 -6.47 -10.06 6.42
N SER A 64 -6.03 -9.21 7.34
CA SER A 64 -6.41 -9.30 8.75
C SER A 64 -7.86 -8.86 8.99
N HIS A 65 -8.52 -9.47 9.97
CA HIS A 65 -9.87 -9.08 10.37
C HIS A 65 -9.90 -7.75 11.13
N GLU A 66 -11.02 -7.04 11.02
CA GLU A 66 -11.31 -5.87 11.84
C GLU A 66 -11.98 -6.26 13.18
N LYS A 67 -12.11 -5.28 14.09
CA LYS A 67 -12.73 -5.44 15.43
C LYS A 67 -14.10 -6.08 15.33
N HIS A 68 -14.86 -5.60 14.33
CA HIS A 68 -16.19 -6.04 13.99
C HIS A 68 -16.12 -6.45 12.52
N GLU A 69 -16.24 -7.74 12.26
CA GLU A 69 -16.27 -8.27 10.90
C GLU A 69 -17.72 -8.63 10.57
N ASP A 70 -18.44 -7.69 9.94
CA ASP A 70 -19.79 -7.90 9.43
C ASP A 70 -19.82 -7.88 7.90
N GLU A 71 -21.01 -8.03 7.32
CA GLU A 71 -21.17 -8.07 5.88
C GLU A 71 -20.84 -6.72 5.21
N ARG A 72 -20.99 -5.60 5.93
CA ARG A 72 -20.67 -4.26 5.43
C ARG A 72 -19.16 -4.09 5.29
N VAL A 73 -18.38 -4.49 6.31
CA VAL A 73 -16.92 -4.48 6.24
C VAL A 73 -16.41 -5.33 5.08
N LYS A 74 -17.02 -6.51 4.83
CA LYS A 74 -16.67 -7.34 3.66
C LYS A 74 -16.97 -6.65 2.34
N GLN A 75 -18.11 -5.96 2.24
CA GLN A 75 -18.47 -5.18 1.06
C GLN A 75 -17.51 -4.00 0.82
N ILE A 76 -17.15 -3.28 1.89
CA ILE A 76 -16.16 -2.19 1.83
C ILE A 76 -14.80 -2.73 1.38
N ARG A 77 -14.37 -3.87 1.93
CA ARG A 77 -13.14 -4.56 1.51
C ARG A 77 -13.17 -4.91 0.02
N ALA A 78 -14.24 -5.55 -0.45
CA ALA A 78 -14.39 -5.94 -1.85
C ALA A 78 -14.38 -4.73 -2.79
N LYS A 79 -15.12 -3.65 -2.46
CA LYS A 79 -15.12 -2.40 -3.22
C LYS A 79 -13.74 -1.75 -3.24
N SER A 80 -13.03 -1.75 -2.11
CA SER A 80 -11.68 -1.18 -2.00
C SER A 80 -10.69 -1.93 -2.90
N VAL A 81 -10.72 -3.27 -2.90
CA VAL A 81 -9.90 -4.09 -3.81
C VAL A 81 -10.24 -3.78 -5.27
N MET A 82 -11.53 -3.69 -5.61
CA MET A 82 -11.98 -3.37 -6.96
C MET A 82 -11.47 -1.99 -7.41
N TYR A 83 -11.59 -0.95 -6.58
CA TYR A 83 -11.11 0.39 -6.93
C TYR A 83 -9.59 0.43 -7.12
N VAL A 84 -8.82 -0.22 -6.24
CA VAL A 84 -7.37 -0.32 -6.41
C VAL A 84 -7.03 -1.06 -7.70
N PHE A 85 -7.70 -2.17 -7.98
CA PHE A 85 -7.47 -2.92 -9.21
C PHE A 85 -7.75 -2.03 -10.44
N MET A 86 -8.85 -1.30 -10.47
CA MET A 86 -9.17 -0.39 -11.57
C MET A 86 -8.14 0.73 -11.72
N LEU A 87 -7.70 1.34 -10.62
CA LEU A 87 -6.67 2.38 -10.63
C LEU A 87 -5.33 1.85 -11.15
N MET A 88 -4.92 0.69 -10.65
CA MET A 88 -3.67 0.04 -11.04
C MET A 88 -3.71 -0.39 -12.50
N PHE A 89 -4.80 -1.01 -12.93
CA PHE A 89 -5.02 -1.38 -14.32
C PHE A 89 -5.00 -0.15 -15.24
N GLY A 90 -5.69 0.93 -14.86
CA GLY A 90 -5.69 2.19 -15.59
C GLY A 90 -4.28 2.82 -15.68
N ALA A 91 -3.52 2.83 -14.58
CA ALA A 91 -2.15 3.32 -14.56
C ALA A 91 -1.24 2.50 -15.49
N THR A 92 -1.37 1.17 -15.49
CA THR A 92 -0.61 0.29 -16.38
C THR A 92 -0.96 0.52 -17.85
N LEU A 93 -2.24 0.67 -18.18
CA LEU A 93 -2.67 0.99 -19.54
C LEU A 93 -2.18 2.37 -19.98
N ALA A 94 -2.27 3.39 -19.12
CA ALA A 94 -1.77 4.73 -19.41
C ALA A 94 -0.26 4.69 -19.68
N PHE A 95 0.50 3.99 -18.84
CA PHE A 95 1.93 3.82 -19.03
C PHE A 95 2.26 3.08 -20.34
N GLY A 96 1.58 1.97 -20.62
CA GLY A 96 1.76 1.22 -21.85
C GLY A 96 1.43 2.03 -23.11
N LEU A 97 0.39 2.86 -23.05
CA LEU A 97 0.02 3.77 -24.14
C LEU A 97 1.08 4.87 -24.35
N THR A 98 1.58 5.47 -23.27
CA THR A 98 2.67 6.46 -23.33
C THR A 98 3.92 5.87 -23.97
N LEU A 99 4.31 4.64 -23.57
CA LEU A 99 5.46 3.96 -24.15
C LEU A 99 5.25 3.66 -25.65
N SER A 100 4.07 3.14 -26.01
CA SER A 100 3.70 2.84 -27.40
C SER A 100 3.71 4.10 -28.29
N LEU A 101 3.17 5.22 -27.81
CA LEU A 101 3.18 6.50 -28.53
C LEU A 101 4.59 7.07 -28.68
N ALA A 102 5.42 6.98 -27.63
CA ALA A 102 6.81 7.42 -27.68
C ALA A 102 7.62 6.64 -28.72
N THR A 103 7.32 5.36 -28.92
CA THR A 103 7.93 4.55 -29.99
C THR A 103 7.34 4.79 -31.38
N ALA A 104 6.13 5.34 -31.48
CA ALA A 104 5.42 5.56 -32.74
C ALA A 104 5.67 6.95 -33.36
N THR A 105 5.99 7.96 -32.55
CA THR A 105 6.39 9.29 -33.05
C THR A 105 7.87 9.29 -33.41
N GLU A 106 8.18 9.23 -34.70
CA GLU A 106 9.50 9.13 -35.35
C GLU A 106 10.48 10.31 -35.11
N VAL A 107 10.53 10.92 -33.92
CA VAL A 107 11.47 12.04 -33.69
C VAL A 107 12.87 11.53 -33.38
N GLU A 108 13.02 10.48 -32.58
CA GLU A 108 14.22 9.64 -32.46
C GLU A 108 13.77 8.25 -31.96
N PRO A 109 14.37 7.13 -32.41
CA PRO A 109 14.05 5.84 -31.83
C PRO A 109 14.44 5.86 -30.35
N VAL A 110 13.45 5.77 -29.46
CA VAL A 110 13.67 5.54 -28.04
C VAL A 110 14.34 4.17 -27.93
N THR A 111 15.67 4.18 -27.88
CA THR A 111 16.47 2.99 -27.66
C THR A 111 16.35 2.67 -26.19
N ILE A 112 15.40 1.79 -25.86
CA ILE A 112 15.28 1.25 -24.50
C ILE A 112 16.60 0.55 -24.19
N THR A 113 17.39 1.15 -23.33
CA THR A 113 18.66 0.59 -22.90
C THR A 113 18.41 -0.55 -21.90
N VAL A 114 19.44 -1.37 -21.69
CA VAL A 114 19.41 -2.38 -20.61
C VAL A 114 19.21 -1.70 -19.25
N GLU A 115 19.70 -0.47 -19.09
CA GLU A 115 19.58 0.32 -17.86
C GLU A 115 18.12 0.74 -17.61
N ASP A 116 17.41 1.19 -18.66
CA ASP A 116 15.97 1.51 -18.59
C ASP A 116 15.13 0.28 -18.22
N MET A 117 15.47 -0.90 -18.75
CA MET A 117 14.78 -2.15 -18.39
C MET A 117 15.04 -2.55 -16.93
N VAL A 118 16.26 -2.33 -16.43
CA VAL A 118 16.60 -2.59 -15.02
C VAL A 118 15.83 -1.64 -14.11
N GLU A 119 15.77 -0.35 -14.45
CA GLU A 119 15.01 0.64 -13.68
C GLU A 119 13.51 0.32 -13.67
N PHE A 120 12.96 -0.05 -14.84
CA PHE A 120 11.58 -0.52 -14.96
C PHE A 120 11.30 -1.75 -14.09
N SER A 121 12.21 -2.73 -14.06
CA SER A 121 12.09 -3.91 -13.22
C SER A 121 12.03 -3.58 -11.72
N ARG A 122 12.74 -2.53 -11.29
CA ARG A 122 12.70 -2.03 -9.90
C ARG A 122 11.35 -1.39 -9.59
N ILE A 123 10.84 -0.54 -10.47
CA ILE A 123 9.50 0.07 -10.33
C ILE A 123 8.43 -1.01 -10.21
N LEU A 124 8.48 -2.04 -11.05
CA LEU A 124 7.55 -3.18 -11.01
C LEU A 124 7.60 -3.94 -9.67
N MET A 125 8.77 -4.02 -9.02
CA MET A 125 8.90 -4.66 -7.72
C MET A 125 8.14 -3.92 -6.61
N TYR A 126 8.00 -2.59 -6.71
CA TYR A 126 7.27 -1.76 -5.74
C TYR A 126 5.81 -1.52 -6.12
N TYR A 127 5.42 -1.87 -7.33
CA TYR A 127 4.05 -1.77 -7.81
C TYR A 127 3.03 -2.47 -6.88
N PRO A 128 3.27 -3.69 -6.35
CA PRO A 128 2.38 -4.30 -5.36
C PRO A 128 2.31 -3.52 -4.03
N ALA A 129 3.42 -2.93 -3.59
CA ALA A 129 3.43 -2.12 -2.36
C ALA A 129 2.52 -0.90 -2.51
N CYS A 130 2.59 -0.20 -3.64
CA CYS A 130 1.71 0.92 -3.97
C CYS A 130 0.24 0.50 -3.99
N ALA A 131 -0.08 -0.65 -4.61
CA ALA A 131 -1.44 -1.18 -4.63
C ALA A 131 -1.98 -1.42 -3.21
N VAL A 132 -1.20 -2.09 -2.36
CA VAL A 132 -1.63 -2.42 -1.00
C VAL A 132 -1.75 -1.16 -0.13
N ILE A 133 -0.88 -0.18 -0.28
CA ILE A 133 -1.00 1.12 0.41
C ILE A 133 -2.28 1.83 -0.03
N MET A 134 -2.56 1.92 -1.32
CA MET A 134 -3.81 2.51 -1.83
C MET A 134 -5.04 1.75 -1.32
N TYR A 135 -4.98 0.42 -1.25
CA TYR A 135 -6.04 -0.39 -0.65
C TYR A 135 -6.30 0.04 0.78
N HIS A 136 -5.26 0.17 1.61
CA HIS A 136 -5.42 0.59 3.00
C HIS A 136 -6.03 2.00 3.09
N ILE A 137 -5.65 2.93 2.22
CA ILE A 137 -6.26 4.27 2.18
C ILE A 137 -7.76 4.18 1.86
N ILE A 138 -8.12 3.52 0.75
CA ILE A 138 -9.51 3.41 0.29
C ILE A 138 -10.38 2.64 1.30
N PHE A 139 -9.86 1.53 1.82
CA PHE A 139 -10.55 0.72 2.81
C PHE A 139 -10.81 1.49 4.10
N ASN A 140 -9.80 2.17 4.64
CA ASN A 140 -9.99 2.97 5.85
C ASN A 140 -10.96 4.12 5.60
N MET A 141 -10.87 4.83 4.46
CA MET A 141 -11.86 5.86 4.11
C MET A 141 -13.26 5.25 4.08
N GLY A 142 -13.45 4.11 3.42
CA GLY A 142 -14.74 3.41 3.37
C GLY A 142 -15.31 3.10 4.75
N LEU A 143 -14.48 2.68 5.71
CA LEU A 143 -14.90 2.49 7.10
C LEU A 143 -15.34 3.80 7.77
N TYR A 144 -14.66 4.93 7.52
CA TYR A 144 -15.05 6.22 8.10
C TYR A 144 -16.31 6.83 7.48
N TYR A 145 -16.65 6.46 6.24
CA TYR A 145 -17.86 6.92 5.55
C TYR A 145 -19.09 6.03 5.81
N ASP A 146 -18.94 4.92 6.55
CA ASP A 146 -20.07 4.06 6.93
C ASP A 146 -20.76 4.63 8.19
N ASP A 147 -22.01 5.05 8.04
CA ASP A 147 -22.89 5.64 9.06
C ASP A 147 -23.05 4.76 10.29
N GLU A 148 -23.00 3.44 10.09
CA GLU A 148 -23.19 2.44 11.11
C GLU A 148 -21.84 1.85 11.57
N TRP A 149 -20.71 2.44 11.14
CA TRP A 149 -19.38 2.10 11.64
C TRP A 149 -19.05 2.91 12.88
N ASP A 150 -19.28 2.27 14.02
CA ASP A 150 -19.17 2.91 15.32
C ASP A 150 -17.74 2.80 15.88
N TYR A 151 -16.97 3.88 15.81
CA TYR A 151 -15.69 3.98 16.52
C TYR A 151 -15.91 4.27 18.01
N GLU A 152 -16.92 5.10 18.34
CA GLU A 152 -17.35 5.50 19.69
C GLU A 152 -18.85 5.84 19.65
N ASP A 153 -19.67 5.01 20.28
CA ASP A 153 -21.14 4.90 20.17
C ASP A 153 -21.93 6.15 19.68
N ASN A 154 -22.64 6.01 18.55
CA ASN A 154 -23.69 6.90 17.99
C ASN A 154 -23.28 8.33 17.57
N THR A 155 -22.73 8.50 16.36
CA THR A 155 -22.78 9.79 15.65
C THR A 155 -23.14 9.65 14.17
N ASN A 156 -23.92 10.60 13.67
CA ASN A 156 -24.26 10.75 12.25
C ASN A 156 -22.96 10.87 11.41
N VAL A 157 -22.93 10.42 10.15
CA VAL A 157 -21.73 10.38 9.29
C VAL A 157 -20.98 11.69 9.27
N ILE A 158 -21.71 12.80 9.15
CA ILE A 158 -21.14 14.14 9.06
C ILE A 158 -20.37 14.46 10.34
N ASP A 159 -20.89 14.06 11.50
CA ASP A 159 -20.23 14.26 12.79
C ASP A 159 -19.05 13.29 12.96
N ASN A 160 -19.18 12.04 12.50
CA ASN A 160 -18.09 11.05 12.51
C ASN A 160 -16.89 11.52 11.66
N ILE A 161 -17.17 12.00 10.44
CA ILE A 161 -16.16 12.61 9.57
C ILE A 161 -15.59 13.85 10.22
N LYS A 162 -16.39 14.79 10.72
CA LYS A 162 -15.89 16.04 11.31
C LYS A 162 -14.97 15.78 12.52
N ASN A 163 -15.32 14.79 13.35
CA ASN A 163 -14.56 14.43 14.54
C ASN A 163 -13.28 13.63 14.22
N HIS A 164 -13.22 12.94 13.08
CA HIS A 164 -12.08 12.10 12.70
C HIS A 164 -11.34 12.55 11.44
N TRP A 165 -11.76 13.63 10.79
CA TRP A 165 -11.13 14.20 9.60
C TRP A 165 -9.63 14.48 9.81
N PRO A 166 -9.18 15.02 10.97
CA PRO A 166 -7.75 15.17 11.24
C PRO A 166 -7.01 13.83 11.24
N ARG A 167 -7.63 12.75 11.73
CA ARG A 167 -7.04 11.40 11.74
C ARG A 167 -6.99 10.80 10.33
N ILE A 168 -8.03 11.02 9.51
CA ILE A 168 -8.07 10.61 8.11
C ILE A 168 -6.97 11.31 7.32
N LEU A 169 -6.90 12.65 7.42
CA LEU A 169 -5.85 13.44 6.78
C LEU A 169 -4.45 13.03 7.22
N LEU A 170 -4.24 12.79 8.52
CA LEU A 170 -2.97 12.30 9.04
C LEU A 170 -2.59 10.95 8.41
N ARG A 171 -3.54 10.00 8.28
CA ARG A 171 -3.28 8.71 7.64
C ARG A 171 -2.96 8.84 6.15
N ILE A 172 -3.67 9.72 5.43
CA ILE A 172 -3.37 10.02 4.03
C ILE A 172 -1.98 10.64 3.93
N ALA A 173 -1.67 11.65 4.74
CA ALA A 173 -0.36 12.31 4.75
C ALA A 173 0.78 11.33 5.06
N VAL A 174 0.62 10.48 6.08
CA VAL A 174 1.60 9.43 6.41
C VAL A 174 1.75 8.46 5.23
N SER A 175 0.66 8.04 4.60
CA SER A 175 0.71 7.13 3.46
C SER A 175 1.39 7.78 2.24
N LEU A 176 1.14 9.06 1.98
CA LEU A 176 1.80 9.83 0.92
C LEU A 176 3.29 10.02 1.21
N VAL A 177 3.67 10.26 2.47
CA VAL A 177 5.07 10.31 2.89
C VAL A 177 5.72 8.95 2.69
N VAL A 178 5.07 7.84 3.06
CA VAL A 178 5.61 6.49 2.82
C VAL A 178 5.78 6.23 1.33
N ILE A 179 4.79 6.57 0.50
CA ILE A 179 4.91 6.46 -0.96
C ILE A 179 6.08 7.31 -1.47
N TRP A 180 6.19 8.56 -1.04
CA TRP A 180 7.30 9.44 -1.42
C TRP A 180 8.66 8.88 -0.98
N LEU A 181 8.76 8.32 0.23
CA LEU A 181 9.97 7.66 0.71
C LEU A 181 10.31 6.43 -0.14
N ILE A 182 9.31 5.65 -0.57
CA ILE A 182 9.50 4.55 -1.52
C ILE A 182 10.09 5.09 -2.82
N PHE A 183 9.47 6.12 -3.42
CA PHE A 183 9.96 6.67 -4.69
C PHE A 183 11.32 7.38 -4.58
N LYS A 184 11.65 7.99 -3.44
CA LYS A 184 12.89 8.76 -3.28
C LYS A 184 14.09 7.88 -2.91
N PHE A 185 13.87 6.89 -2.06
CA PHE A 185 14.96 6.09 -1.50
C PHE A 185 15.06 4.71 -2.15
N ILE A 186 13.99 4.22 -2.76
CA ILE A 186 13.90 2.82 -3.16
C ILE A 186 13.88 2.66 -4.68
N VAL A 187 13.08 3.47 -5.38
CA VAL A 187 13.20 3.69 -6.83
C VAL A 187 14.43 4.54 -7.09
#